data_AF-A0A227J716-F1
#
_entry.id   AF-A0A227J716-F1
#
_cell.length_a   1.000
_cell.length_b   1.000
_cell.length_c   1.000
_cell.angle_alpha   90.00
_cell.angle_beta   90.00
_cell.angle_gamma   90.00
#
_symmetry.space_group_name_H-M   'P 1'
#
loop_
_entity.id
_entity.type
_entity.pdbx_description
1 polymer ?
#
loop_
_entity_poly.entity_id
_entity_poly.type
_entity_poly.pdbx_seq_one_letter_code
_entity_poly.pdbx_strand_id
1 'polypeptide(L)'
;MKKWTFFMLLIAVLLFGSVIGFNLFKQQKIAEYMANRPEPEFPVTVTEVKAVDWVPVIEAIGFIEPNQGVTVANETSGVIDKIAFESGTQVEAGQPLVLLDSEVEKANLKSSQAKLPA
;
A
#
# COMPACT_ATOMS: atom_id res chain seq x y z
N MET A 1 -38.54 -53.74 -82.87
CA MET A 1 -38.09 -53.83 -81.45
C MET A 1 -37.44 -52.50 -81.06
N LYS A 2 -38.15 -51.55 -80.43
CA LYS A 2 -37.56 -50.22 -80.12
C LYS A 2 -38.30 -49.36 -79.08
N LYS A 3 -39.57 -49.64 -78.75
CA LYS A 3 -40.37 -48.81 -77.81
C LYS A 3 -40.08 -49.13 -76.33
N TRP A 4 -39.84 -50.39 -75.98
CA TRP A 4 -39.62 -50.81 -74.58
C TRP A 4 -38.25 -50.39 -74.02
N THR A 5 -37.20 -50.46 -74.86
CA THR A 5 -35.86 -49.95 -74.51
C THR A 5 -35.86 -48.43 -74.28
N PHE A 6 -36.70 -47.69 -75.01
CA PHE A 6 -36.89 -46.26 -74.79
C PHE A 6 -37.52 -45.97 -73.42
N PHE A 7 -38.59 -46.69 -73.04
CA PHE A 7 -39.21 -46.55 -71.71
C PHE A 7 -38.27 -46.96 -70.58
N MET A 8 -37.51 -48.04 -70.76
CA MET A 8 -36.51 -48.50 -69.78
C MET A 8 -35.40 -47.45 -69.56
N LEU A 9 -34.89 -46.86 -70.64
CA LEU A 9 -33.86 -45.82 -70.57
C LEU A 9 -34.41 -44.53 -69.94
N LEU A 10 -35.66 -44.17 -70.24
CA LEU A 10 -36.34 -43.03 -69.63
C LEU A 10 -36.53 -43.22 -68.12
N ILE A 11 -36.95 -44.41 -67.68
CA ILE A 11 -37.08 -44.75 -66.26
C ILE A 11 -35.71 -44.72 -65.57
N ALA A 12 -34.67 -45.27 -66.20
CA ALA A 12 -33.32 -45.23 -65.65
C ALA A 12 -32.82 -43.79 -65.47
N VAL A 13 -32.97 -42.94 -66.48
CA VAL A 13 -32.59 -41.52 -66.40
C VAL A 13 -33.39 -40.80 -65.32
N LEU A 14 -34.68 -41.11 -65.16
CA LEU A 14 -35.53 -40.51 -64.13
C LEU A 14 -35.09 -40.94 -62.72
N LEU A 15 -34.78 -42.22 -62.51
CA LEU A 15 -34.28 -42.74 -61.23
C LEU A 15 -32.90 -42.15 -60.89
N PHE A 16 -31.94 -42.19 -61.82
CA PHE A 16 -30.61 -41.63 -61.58
C PHE A 16 -30.65 -40.10 -61.43
N GLY A 17 -31.43 -39.42 -62.26
CA GLY A 17 -31.63 -37.97 -62.17
C GLY A 17 -32.27 -37.55 -60.84
N SER A 18 -33.24 -38.31 -60.33
CA SER A 18 -33.87 -38.03 -59.03
C SER A 18 -32.91 -38.21 -57.87
N VAL A 19 -32.10 -39.28 -57.86
CA VAL A 19 -31.11 -39.53 -56.80
C VAL A 19 -30.00 -38.47 -56.80
N ILE A 20 -29.49 -38.13 -57.99
CA ILE A 20 -28.43 -37.13 -58.15
C ILE A 20 -28.96 -35.73 -57.78
N GLY A 21 -30.15 -35.36 -58.27
CA GLY A 21 -30.79 -34.09 -57.96
C GLY A 21 -31.10 -33.92 -56.47
N PHE A 22 -31.60 -34.98 -55.81
CA PHE A 22 -31.86 -34.97 -54.38
C PHE A 22 -30.57 -34.82 -53.56
N ASN A 23 -29.48 -35.50 -53.95
CA ASN A 23 -28.19 -35.38 -53.26
C ASN A 23 -27.61 -33.96 -53.39
N LEU A 24 -27.69 -33.34 -54.58
CA LEU A 24 -27.24 -31.96 -54.80
C LEU A 24 -28.07 -30.95 -54.01
N PHE A 25 -29.40 -31.11 -53.99
CA PHE A 25 -30.28 -30.26 -53.20
C PHE A 25 -29.99 -30.36 -51.69
N LYS A 26 -29.76 -31.58 -51.20
CA LYS A 26 -29.37 -31.82 -49.80
C LYS A 26 -28.05 -31.14 -49.46
N GLN A 27 -27.04 -31.24 -50.32
CA GLN A 27 -25.75 -30.58 -50.10
C GLN A 27 -25.87 -29.06 -50.06
N GLN A 28 -26.66 -28.46 -50.96
CA GLN A 28 -26.92 -27.01 -50.94
C GLN A 28 -27.59 -26.57 -49.64
N LYS A 29 -28.59 -27.32 -49.15
CA LYS A 29 -29.29 -26.97 -47.90
C LYS A 29 -28.42 -27.12 -46.65
N ILE A 30 -27.53 -28.12 -46.62
CA ILE A 30 -26.55 -28.27 -45.53
C ILE A 30 -25.54 -27.12 -45.55
N ALA A 31 -25.06 -26.73 -46.74
CA ALA A 31 -24.14 -25.61 -46.89
C ALA A 31 -24.78 -24.27 -46.44
N GLU A 32 -26.04 -24.02 -46.84
CA GLU A 32 -26.81 -22.85 -46.44
C GLU A 32 -27.06 -22.81 -44.92
N TYR A 33 -27.38 -23.95 -44.31
CA TYR A 33 -27.57 -24.06 -42.86
C TYR A 33 -26.27 -23.85 -42.08
N MET A 34 -25.15 -24.37 -42.57
CA MET A 34 -23.83 -24.17 -41.95
C MET A 34 -23.32 -22.74 -42.12
N ALA A 35 -23.60 -22.10 -43.26
CA ALA A 35 -23.21 -20.72 -43.53
C ALA A 35 -23.97 -19.71 -42.65
N ASN A 36 -25.23 -20.02 -42.31
CA ASN A 36 -26.07 -19.18 -41.45
C ASN A 36 -26.08 -19.64 -39.99
N ARG A 37 -25.14 -20.50 -39.58
CA ARG A 37 -25.05 -20.96 -38.19
C ARG A 37 -24.52 -19.80 -37.33
N PRO A 38 -25.29 -19.31 -36.34
CA PRO A 38 -24.80 -18.28 -35.45
C PRO A 38 -23.59 -18.82 -34.68
N GLU A 39 -22.63 -17.93 -34.43
CA GLU A 39 -21.45 -18.27 -33.64
C GLU A 39 -21.87 -18.72 -32.23
N PRO A 40 -21.24 -19.79 -31.69
CA PRO A 40 -21.53 -20.23 -30.33
C PRO A 40 -21.09 -19.16 -29.33
N GLU A 41 -22.00 -18.77 -28.44
CA GLU A 41 -21.71 -17.87 -27.34
C GLU A 41 -21.02 -18.62 -26.19
N PHE A 42 -19.91 -18.07 -25.71
CA PHE A 42 -19.19 -18.58 -24.55
C PHE A 42 -19.28 -17.53 -23.44
N PRO A 43 -19.96 -17.83 -22.31
CA PRO A 43 -20.08 -16.87 -21.23
C PRO A 43 -18.71 -16.62 -20.60
N VAL A 44 -18.39 -15.35 -20.40
CA VAL A 44 -17.19 -14.90 -19.69
C VAL A 44 -17.58 -14.23 -18.39
N THR A 45 -16.78 -14.44 -17.34
CA THR A 45 -16.96 -13.74 -16.07
C THR A 45 -16.29 -12.37 -16.15
N VAL A 46 -17.06 -11.32 -15.90
CA VAL A 46 -16.57 -9.93 -15.85
C VAL A 46 -16.90 -9.29 -14.52
N THR A 47 -16.12 -8.27 -14.16
CA THR A 47 -16.36 -7.43 -12.99
C THR A 47 -16.24 -5.97 -13.41
N GLU A 48 -17.19 -5.15 -12.94
CA GLU A 48 -17.16 -3.71 -13.17
C GLU A 48 -16.18 -3.06 -12.18
N VAL A 49 -15.18 -2.35 -12.71
CA VAL A 49 -14.21 -1.61 -11.89
C VAL A 49 -14.64 -0.16 -11.79
N LYS A 50 -14.57 0.40 -10.59
CA LYS A 50 -14.86 1.82 -10.31
C LYS A 50 -13.58 2.54 -9.91
N ALA A 51 -13.42 3.77 -10.38
CA ALA A 51 -12.34 4.64 -9.93
C ALA A 51 -12.57 4.99 -8.45
N VAL A 52 -11.50 4.89 -7.66
CA VAL A 52 -11.49 5.28 -6.26
C VAL A 52 -10.26 6.14 -5.99
N ASP A 53 -10.43 7.17 -5.16
CA ASP A 53 -9.31 7.97 -4.70
C ASP A 53 -8.54 7.17 -3.64
N TRP A 54 -7.36 6.69 -4.02
CA TRP A 54 -6.49 5.95 -3.12
C TRP A 54 -5.33 6.82 -2.65
N VAL A 55 -5.29 7.09 -1.36
CA VAL A 55 -4.18 7.82 -0.72
C VAL A 55 -3.22 6.80 -0.09
N PRO A 56 -1.96 6.74 -0.53
CA PRO A 56 -0.97 5.86 0.09
C PRO A 56 -0.60 6.40 1.47
N VAL A 57 -0.59 5.52 2.47
CA VAL A 57 -0.14 5.84 3.84
C VAL A 57 1.22 5.20 4.06
N ILE A 58 2.14 5.95 4.65
CA ILE A 58 3.44 5.45 5.10
C ILE A 58 3.40 5.34 6.62
N GLU A 59 3.52 4.12 7.13
CA GLU A 59 3.67 3.87 8.56
C GLU A 59 5.15 4.00 8.93
N ALA A 60 5.43 4.76 9.99
CA ALA A 60 6.77 4.94 10.52
C ALA A 60 6.78 4.61 12.02
N ILE A 61 7.84 3.94 12.45
CA ILE A 61 8.18 3.74 13.85
C ILE A 61 9.34 4.65 14.20
N GLY A 62 9.37 5.16 15.43
CA GLY A 62 10.41 6.07 15.89
C GLY A 62 10.49 6.14 17.41
N PHE A 63 11.56 6.74 17.90
CA PHE A 63 11.79 7.00 19.32
C PHE A 63 11.65 8.50 19.59
N ILE A 64 11.23 8.85 20.81
CA ILE A 64 11.16 10.23 21.27
C ILE A 64 12.40 10.49 22.13
N GLU A 65 13.15 11.52 21.78
CA GLU A 65 14.31 11.98 22.54
C GLU A 65 14.09 13.42 23.03
N PRO A 66 14.65 13.81 24.18
CA PRO A 66 14.59 15.18 24.66
C PRO A 66 15.36 16.10 23.71
N ASN A 67 14.79 17.27 23.40
CA ASN A 67 15.47 18.28 22.57
C ASN A 67 16.80 18.73 23.18
N GLN A 68 16.89 18.78 24.51
CA GLN A 68 18.10 19.11 25.25
C GLN A 68 18.17 18.25 26.51
N GLY A 69 19.30 17.57 26.71
CA GLY A 69 19.63 16.86 27.93
C GLY A 69 20.98 17.35 28.44
N VAL A 70 21.08 17.66 29.73
CA VAL A 70 22.33 18.11 30.36
C VAL A 70 22.56 17.34 31.65
N THR A 71 23.81 16.93 31.87
CA THR A 71 24.26 16.40 33.15
C THR A 71 24.92 17.53 33.94
N VAL A 72 24.32 17.91 35.06
CA VAL A 72 24.83 18.97 35.93
C VAL A 72 25.88 18.38 36.88
N ALA A 73 27.04 19.01 36.95
CA ALA A 73 28.11 18.68 37.87
C ALA A 73 28.56 19.92 38.65
N ASN A 74 29.18 19.72 39.81
CA ASN A 74 29.76 20.79 40.61
C ASN A 74 31.10 21.26 40.01
N GLU A 75 31.34 22.58 40.00
CA GLU A 75 32.60 23.15 39.53
C GLU A 75 33.75 23.00 40.55
N THR A 76 33.42 22.97 41.84
CA THR A 76 34.38 22.79 42.94
C THR A 76 33.97 21.64 43.84
N SER A 77 34.94 20.89 44.37
CA SER A 77 34.69 19.90 45.42
C SER A 77 34.17 20.56 46.69
N GLY A 78 33.19 19.94 47.34
CA GLY A 78 32.59 20.45 48.57
C GLY A 78 31.56 19.48 49.14
N VAL A 79 31.11 19.77 50.36
CA VAL A 79 30.03 19.02 51.02
C VAL A 79 28.68 19.65 50.63
N ILE A 80 27.66 18.83 50.39
CA ILE A 80 26.31 19.32 50.09
C ILE A 80 25.70 19.85 51.39
N ASP A 81 25.32 21.14 51.40
CA ASP A 81 24.56 21.76 52.48
C ASP A 81 23.05 21.59 52.25
N LYS A 82 22.57 21.86 51.02
CA LYS A 82 21.14 21.79 50.69
C LYS A 82 20.86 21.38 49.25
N ILE A 83 19.80 20.60 49.06
CA ILE A 83 19.17 20.34 47.76
C ILE A 83 17.88 21.17 47.69
N ALA A 84 17.73 21.98 46.64
CA ALA A 84 16.68 22.99 46.50
C ALA A 84 15.65 22.65 45.39
N PHE A 85 15.61 21.39 44.96
CA PHE A 85 14.62 20.89 44.00
C PHE A 85 14.12 19.51 44.41
N GLU A 86 12.96 19.12 43.88
CA GLU A 86 12.42 17.77 43.97
C GLU A 86 12.51 17.09 42.60
N SER A 87 12.58 15.75 42.60
CA SER A 87 12.68 14.99 41.36
C SER A 87 11.43 15.16 40.50
N GLY A 88 11.64 15.50 39.22
CA GLY A 88 10.55 15.73 38.25
C GLY A 88 10.00 17.16 38.25
N THR A 89 10.46 18.03 39.14
CA THR A 89 10.04 19.44 39.16
C THR A 89 10.69 20.21 38.02
N GLN A 90 9.94 21.15 37.44
CA GLN A 90 10.46 22.06 36.43
C GLN A 90 11.29 23.17 37.09
N VAL A 91 12.44 23.49 36.51
CA VAL A 91 13.38 24.49 37.03
C VAL A 91 13.73 25.51 35.96
N GLU A 92 14.06 26.72 36.39
CA GLU A 92 14.44 27.82 35.49
C GLU A 92 15.97 28.00 35.42
N ALA A 93 16.44 28.64 34.35
CA ALA A 93 17.86 28.98 34.22
C ALA A 93 18.30 29.92 35.35
N GLY A 94 19.39 29.56 36.04
CA GLY A 94 19.90 30.30 37.20
C GLY A 94 19.23 29.96 38.53
N GLN A 95 18.22 29.09 38.54
CA GLN A 95 17.65 28.58 39.79
C GLN A 95 18.68 27.73 40.53
N PRO A 96 18.97 28.01 41.82
CA PRO A 96 19.86 27.18 42.61
C PRO A 96 19.28 25.77 42.77
N LEU A 97 20.03 24.75 42.35
CA LEU A 97 19.63 23.34 42.48
C LEU A 97 20.26 22.70 43.72
N VAL A 98 21.56 22.90 43.91
CA VAL A 98 22.34 22.37 45.03
C VAL A 98 23.20 23.49 45.60
N LEU A 99 23.22 23.61 46.92
CA LEU A 99 24.09 24.51 47.65
C LEU A 99 25.17 23.69 48.35
N LEU A 100 26.42 24.10 48.14
CA LEU A 100 27.56 23.55 48.85
C LEU A 100 27.80 24.33 50.16
N ASP A 101 28.34 23.65 51.15
CA ASP A 101 28.87 24.30 52.35
C ASP A 101 29.92 25.34 51.92
N SER A 102 29.71 26.57 52.38
CA SER A 102 30.45 27.76 51.98
C SER A 102 30.85 28.63 53.18
N GLU A 103 30.85 28.07 54.40
CA GLU A 103 31.22 28.83 55.61
C GLU A 103 32.64 29.42 55.51
N VAL A 104 33.59 28.63 55.02
CA VAL A 104 34.99 29.04 54.86
C VAL A 104 35.13 30.12 53.79
N GLU A 105 34.48 29.94 52.63
CA GLU A 105 34.47 30.89 51.51
C GLU A 105 33.85 32.23 51.93
N LYS A 106 32.74 32.20 52.68
CA LYS A 106 32.09 33.40 53.23
C LYS A 106 33.00 34.12 54.23
N ALA A 107 33.68 33.40 55.11
CA ALA A 107 34.63 33.98 56.06
C ALA A 107 35.82 34.64 55.34
N ASN A 108 36.37 33.96 54.32
CA ASN A 108 37.46 34.47 53.49
C ASN A 108 37.04 35.69 52.67
N LEU A 109 35.83 35.70 52.12
CA LEU A 109 35.25 36.84 51.43
C LEU A 109 35.16 38.06 52.37
N LYS A 110 34.63 37.88 53.57
CA LYS A 110 34.52 38.95 54.58
C LYS A 110 35.88 39.50 54.99
N SER A 111 36.86 38.63 55.22
CA SER A 111 38.24 39.01 55.53
C SER A 111 38.88 39.81 54.39
N SER A 112 38.64 39.41 53.14
CA SER A 112 39.19 40.08 51.96
C SER A 112 38.54 41.43 51.72
N GLN A 113 37.22 41.54 51.90
CA GLN A 113 36.49 42.81 51.79
C GLN A 113 36.96 43.83 52.82
N ALA A 114 37.28 43.41 54.05
CA ALA A 114 37.82 44.30 55.09
C ALA A 114 39.24 44.81 54.78
N LYS A 115 39.99 44.13 53.91
CA LYS A 115 41.34 44.54 53.47
C LYS A 115 41.32 45.47 52.26
N LEU A 116 40.17 45.64 51.60
CA LEU A 116 40.06 46.57 50.48
C LEU A 116 40.15 48.01 51.01
N PRO A 117 41.04 48.85 50.46
CA PRO A 117 41.05 50.28 50.77
C PRO A 117 39.74 50.93 50.28
N ALA A 118 39.27 51.93 51.02
CA ALA A 118 38.08 52.71 50.70
C ALA A 118 38.21 53.49 49.39
#